data_AF-A0A2N3PJ91-F1
#
_entry.id   AF-A0A2N3PJ91-F1
#
_cell.length_a   1.000
_cell.length_b   1.000
_cell.length_c   1.000
_cell.angle_alpha   90.00
_cell.angle_beta   90.00
_cell.angle_gamma   90.00
#
_symmetry.space_group_name_H-M   'P 1'
#
loop_
_entity.id
_entity.type
_entity.pdbx_description
1 polymer ?
#
loop_
_entity_poly.entity_id
_entity_poly.type
_entity_poly.pdbx_seq_one_letter_code
_entity_poly.pdbx_strand_id
1 'polypeptide(L)'
;MLFKTDSITILKSWNPKFKDNNMESKNLFENIFLALNTKTSHEKCALVQEIWENFAHINTDYDSAILPLEIPTFANFCQILPPRKVPQGKYLKTDLNVAHLLHSIAHIEFSAIDLALDCAYRFRGLPNAYYKDWLEVANEEVKHFLALENLLHNLGFKYGDFGVHTLLFDAMKNCNVLLDRIALIPRGMEAVGLDVNPFLCAKVSSSTHKIKNSLLEALEMILHDEINHVSKGNVWFHYICDTKKIPQKVRPSTYIEILKRYHFSFPKANAEFNTQARLQAGFTQAELTLLQNSSFSSKNPK
;
A
#
# COMPACT_ATOMS: atom_id res chain seq x y z
N MET A 1 -9.04 -39.43 -11.11
CA MET A 1 -8.95 -39.62 -9.66
C MET A 1 -8.42 -38.31 -9.09
N LEU A 2 -9.27 -37.62 -8.32
CA LEU A 2 -9.07 -36.26 -7.83
C LEU A 2 -7.94 -36.21 -6.80
N PHE A 3 -6.96 -35.34 -6.98
CA PHE A 3 -6.11 -34.86 -5.89
C PHE A 3 -6.40 -33.37 -5.70
N LYS A 4 -7.28 -33.10 -4.74
CA LYS A 4 -7.33 -31.83 -4.02
C LYS A 4 -6.05 -31.76 -3.18
N THR A 5 -5.24 -30.75 -3.37
CA THR A 5 -4.20 -30.36 -2.41
C THR A 5 -4.62 -29.03 -1.80
N ASP A 6 -5.02 -29.11 -0.53
CA ASP A 6 -5.57 -28.02 0.26
C ASP A 6 -4.50 -26.94 0.55
N SER A 7 -4.69 -25.74 -0.02
CA SER A 7 -3.85 -24.56 0.21
C SER A 7 -4.07 -23.90 1.59
N ILE A 8 -4.53 -24.63 2.61
CA ILE A 8 -5.05 -24.03 3.87
C ILE A 8 -4.23 -24.42 5.12
N THR A 9 -3.19 -25.25 5.02
CA THR A 9 -2.64 -25.90 6.24
C THR A 9 -1.49 -25.18 6.95
N ILE A 10 -0.97 -24.03 6.47
CA ILE A 10 0.25 -23.43 7.08
C ILE A 10 0.03 -22.09 7.81
N LEU A 11 -1.19 -21.53 7.80
CA LEU A 11 -1.53 -20.35 8.61
C LEU A 11 -1.80 -20.65 10.11
N LYS A 12 -1.58 -21.88 10.58
CA LYS A 12 -1.92 -22.30 11.97
C LYS A 12 -0.77 -22.37 12.97
N SER A 13 0.44 -21.94 12.64
CA SER A 13 1.60 -22.11 13.55
C SER A 13 2.27 -20.84 14.08
N TRP A 14 1.72 -19.66 13.83
CA TRP A 14 2.18 -18.43 14.49
C TRP A 14 1.15 -17.95 15.51
N ASN A 15 1.42 -18.22 16.79
CA ASN A 15 0.63 -17.72 17.91
C ASN A 15 1.60 -17.03 18.89
N PRO A 16 1.90 -15.73 18.71
CA PRO A 16 2.57 -15.00 19.76
C PRO A 16 1.51 -14.73 20.83
N LYS A 17 1.70 -15.29 22.02
CA LYS A 17 0.92 -14.88 23.20
C LYS A 17 1.26 -13.42 23.52
N PHE A 18 0.68 -12.46 22.80
CA PHE A 18 0.48 -11.10 23.27
C PHE A 18 -0.85 -11.08 24.03
N LYS A 19 -0.84 -11.69 25.23
CA LYS A 19 -1.83 -11.38 26.25
C LYS A 19 -1.16 -10.43 27.23
N ASP A 20 -1.04 -9.18 26.84
CA ASP A 20 -0.91 -8.08 27.80
C ASP A 20 -2.17 -7.23 27.72
N ASN A 21 -2.86 -7.15 28.86
CA ASN A 21 -4.22 -6.67 29.07
C ASN A 21 -4.35 -5.15 28.84
N ASN A 22 -4.56 -4.66 27.62
CA ASN A 22 -4.89 -3.23 27.44
C ASN A 22 -5.53 -2.79 26.10
N MET A 23 -6.08 -3.70 25.29
CA MET A 23 -6.78 -3.31 24.05
C MET A 23 -8.30 -3.13 24.22
N GLU A 24 -8.93 -3.88 25.14
CA GLU A 24 -10.37 -3.75 25.46
C GLU A 24 -10.76 -2.36 26.01
N SER A 25 -9.79 -1.56 26.49
CA SER A 25 -10.03 -0.21 26.99
C SER A 25 -9.72 0.92 25.99
N LYS A 26 -9.09 0.61 24.84
CA LYS A 26 -8.60 1.62 23.89
C LYS A 26 -9.55 1.81 22.73
N ASN A 27 -9.73 3.05 22.29
CA ASN A 27 -10.56 3.35 21.13
C ASN A 27 -9.81 3.05 19.81
N LEU A 28 -10.54 3.05 18.69
CA LEU A 28 -10.00 2.74 17.36
C LEU A 28 -8.73 3.52 17.03
N PHE A 29 -8.72 4.81 17.32
CA PHE A 29 -7.64 5.69 16.89
C PHE A 29 -6.39 5.55 17.73
N GLU A 30 -6.53 5.24 19.02
CA GLU A 30 -5.40 4.86 19.87
C GLU A 30 -4.77 3.56 19.37
N ASN A 31 -5.57 2.56 19.01
CA ASN A 31 -5.06 1.29 18.50
C ASN A 31 -4.34 1.48 17.15
N ILE A 32 -4.91 2.25 16.23
CA ILE A 32 -4.22 2.56 14.96
C ILE A 32 -2.92 3.34 15.21
N PHE A 33 -2.93 4.33 16.12
CA PHE A 33 -1.72 5.08 16.44
C PHE A 33 -0.62 4.19 17.02
N LEU A 34 -0.98 3.20 17.84
CA LEU A 34 -0.03 2.20 18.34
C LEU A 34 0.55 1.37 17.20
N ALA A 35 -0.28 0.90 16.27
CA ALA A 35 0.18 0.14 15.09
C ALA A 35 1.18 0.95 14.24
N LEU A 36 0.91 2.24 14.03
CA LEU A 36 1.77 3.19 13.31
C LEU A 36 3.12 3.48 14.03
N ASN A 37 3.26 3.15 15.31
CA ASN A 37 4.45 3.45 16.11
C ASN A 37 5.18 2.21 16.68
N THR A 38 4.86 1.03 16.14
CA THR A 38 5.50 -0.25 16.51
C THR A 38 7.01 -0.26 16.27
N LYS A 39 7.72 -1.18 16.95
CA LYS A 39 9.18 -1.29 16.86
C LYS A 39 9.64 -2.33 15.86
N THR A 40 8.75 -3.21 15.41
CA THR A 40 9.05 -4.24 14.41
C THR A 40 7.94 -4.34 13.36
N SER A 41 8.27 -4.92 12.19
CA SER A 41 7.27 -5.20 11.15
C SER A 41 6.19 -6.18 11.63
N HIS A 42 6.58 -7.20 12.39
CA HIS A 42 5.67 -8.25 12.87
C HIS A 42 4.69 -7.75 13.93
N GLU A 43 5.14 -6.90 14.86
CA GLU A 43 4.25 -6.23 15.82
C GLU A 43 3.17 -5.41 15.10
N LYS A 44 3.55 -4.67 14.04
CA LYS A 44 2.58 -3.94 13.23
C LYS A 44 1.55 -4.88 12.62
N CYS A 45 2.02 -5.94 11.95
CA CYS A 45 1.15 -6.89 11.27
C CYS A 45 0.14 -7.51 12.24
N ALA A 46 0.61 -7.92 13.43
CA ALA A 46 -0.25 -8.47 14.47
C ALA A 46 -1.31 -7.46 14.94
N LEU A 47 -0.91 -6.22 15.25
CA LEU A 47 -1.85 -5.18 15.69
C LEU A 47 -2.86 -4.81 14.61
N VAL A 48 -2.46 -4.75 13.34
CA VAL A 48 -3.39 -4.46 12.23
C VAL A 48 -4.43 -5.56 12.08
N GLN A 49 -4.01 -6.83 12.15
CA GLN A 49 -4.92 -7.97 12.12
C GLN A 49 -5.88 -7.94 13.31
N GLU A 50 -5.38 -7.63 14.51
CA GLU A 50 -6.20 -7.53 15.72
C GLU A 50 -7.22 -6.37 15.62
N ILE A 51 -6.81 -5.21 15.11
CA ILE A 51 -7.71 -4.07 14.86
C ILE A 51 -8.80 -4.46 13.86
N TRP A 52 -8.44 -5.14 12.78
CA TRP A 52 -9.38 -5.57 11.74
C TRP A 52 -10.42 -6.57 12.28
N GLU A 53 -9.97 -7.60 13.00
CA GLU A 53 -10.84 -8.62 13.58
C GLU A 53 -11.83 -8.05 14.60
N ASN A 54 -11.40 -7.04 15.36
CA ASN A 54 -12.22 -6.43 16.41
C ASN A 54 -12.97 -5.17 15.96
N PHE A 55 -12.81 -4.71 14.71
CA PHE A 55 -13.33 -3.43 14.23
C PHE A 55 -14.84 -3.22 14.50
N ALA A 56 -15.64 -4.29 14.39
CA ALA A 56 -17.08 -4.23 14.65
C ALA A 56 -17.45 -3.91 16.11
N HIS A 57 -16.51 -4.09 17.04
CA HIS A 57 -16.70 -3.94 18.49
C HIS A 57 -15.87 -2.80 19.10
N ILE A 58 -14.95 -2.21 18.33
CA ILE A 58 -14.11 -1.12 18.81
C ILE A 58 -14.89 0.20 18.77
N ASN A 59 -14.90 0.92 19.90
CA ASN A 59 -15.49 2.26 19.97
C ASN A 59 -14.60 3.29 19.25
N THR A 60 -15.22 4.34 18.71
CA THR A 60 -14.51 5.50 18.13
C THR A 60 -14.60 6.70 19.08
N ASP A 61 -13.48 7.40 19.28
CA ASP A 61 -13.44 8.69 19.98
C ASP A 61 -12.91 9.75 19.01
N TYR A 62 -13.82 10.41 18.30
CA TYR A 62 -13.46 11.40 17.28
C TYR A 62 -12.84 12.67 17.83
N ASP A 63 -13.00 12.94 19.13
CA ASP A 63 -12.52 14.16 19.79
C ASP A 63 -11.11 13.97 20.38
N SER A 64 -10.61 12.73 20.40
CA SER A 64 -9.22 12.44 20.78
C SER A 64 -8.20 13.19 19.91
N ALA A 65 -7.09 13.60 20.53
CA ALA A 65 -6.03 14.35 19.85
C ALA A 65 -5.40 13.54 18.71
N ILE A 66 -5.26 14.16 17.55
CA ILE A 66 -4.51 13.59 16.41
C ILE A 66 -3.03 13.91 16.63
N LEU A 67 -2.26 12.88 16.97
CA LEU A 67 -0.82 12.98 17.20
C LEU A 67 -0.05 12.89 15.87
N PRO A 68 1.04 13.64 15.71
CA PRO A 68 1.79 13.63 14.46
C PRO A 68 2.57 12.32 14.28
N LEU A 69 2.61 11.83 13.04
CA LEU A 69 3.53 10.78 12.61
C LEU A 69 4.84 11.43 12.16
N GLU A 70 5.83 11.45 13.05
CA GLU A 70 7.08 12.17 12.77
C GLU A 70 8.03 11.39 11.86
N ILE A 71 8.14 10.09 12.09
CA ILE A 71 9.03 9.18 11.37
C ILE A 71 8.24 7.96 10.87
N PRO A 72 8.58 7.39 9.70
CA PRO A 72 7.96 6.16 9.26
C PRO A 72 8.35 5.01 10.19
N THR A 73 7.44 4.06 10.42
CA THR A 73 7.70 2.95 11.36
C THR A 73 8.89 2.10 10.94
N PHE A 74 9.09 1.91 9.63
CA PHE A 74 10.23 1.16 9.11
C PHE A 74 11.59 1.81 9.42
N ALA A 75 11.64 3.08 9.83
CA ALA A 75 12.88 3.72 10.29
C ALA A 75 13.48 3.03 11.53
N ASN A 76 12.67 2.31 12.30
CA ASN A 76 13.12 1.57 13.48
C ASN A 76 13.97 0.33 13.12
N PHE A 77 13.85 -0.21 11.91
CA PHE A 77 14.46 -1.50 11.53
C PHE A 77 14.95 -1.59 10.07
N CYS A 78 14.81 -0.53 9.27
CA CYS A 78 15.37 -0.42 7.92
C CYS A 78 16.30 0.79 7.83
N GLN A 79 17.43 0.65 7.13
CA GLN A 79 18.31 1.79 6.83
C GLN A 79 17.67 2.70 5.77
N ILE A 80 17.48 3.98 6.08
CA ILE A 80 16.97 4.95 5.10
C ILE A 80 18.12 5.44 4.21
N LEU A 81 17.93 5.34 2.89
CA LEU A 81 18.85 5.75 1.84
C LEU A 81 18.16 6.70 0.85
N PRO A 82 18.92 7.59 0.17
CA PRO A 82 18.41 8.30 -0.99
C PRO A 82 17.91 7.30 -2.06
N PRO A 83 16.81 7.58 -2.80
CA PRO A 83 16.22 6.62 -3.74
C PRO A 83 17.20 6.02 -4.76
N ARG A 84 18.18 6.81 -5.24
CA ARG A 84 19.20 6.36 -6.20
C ARG A 84 20.20 5.35 -5.62
N LYS A 85 20.29 5.23 -4.30
CA LYS A 85 21.19 4.32 -3.58
C LYS A 85 20.47 3.05 -3.09
N VAL A 86 19.15 2.97 -3.19
CA VAL A 86 18.38 1.77 -2.85
C VAL A 86 18.73 0.65 -3.84
N PRO A 87 19.20 -0.53 -3.39
CA PRO A 87 19.50 -1.66 -4.26
C PRO A 87 18.33 -2.02 -5.17
N GLN A 88 18.63 -2.34 -6.42
CA GLN A 88 17.60 -2.63 -7.43
C GLN A 88 17.64 -4.10 -7.82
N GLY A 89 16.49 -4.77 -7.82
CA GLY A 89 16.29 -6.12 -8.36
C GLY A 89 16.27 -6.17 -9.90
N LYS A 90 17.26 -5.57 -10.56
CA LYS A 90 17.27 -5.38 -12.03
C LYS A 90 17.29 -6.70 -12.80
N TYR A 91 17.96 -7.73 -12.28
CA TYR A 91 18.08 -9.04 -12.92
C TYR A 91 17.54 -10.11 -11.98
N LEU A 92 16.93 -11.18 -12.51
CA LEU A 92 16.41 -12.28 -11.69
C LEU A 92 17.21 -13.56 -11.98
N LYS A 93 18.52 -13.47 -11.72
CA LYS A 93 19.49 -14.54 -12.01
C LYS A 93 20.12 -15.16 -10.77
N THR A 94 20.34 -14.37 -9.72
CA THR A 94 20.97 -14.80 -8.46
C THR A 94 20.01 -14.61 -7.30
N ASP A 95 20.16 -15.40 -6.23
CA ASP A 95 19.37 -15.27 -5.00
C ASP A 95 19.42 -13.82 -4.48
N LEU A 96 20.60 -13.17 -4.49
CA LEU A 96 20.76 -11.78 -4.06
C LEU A 96 19.95 -10.78 -4.90
N ASN A 97 19.96 -10.90 -6.24
CA ASN A 97 19.19 -9.95 -7.05
C ASN A 97 17.68 -10.15 -6.92
N VAL A 98 17.24 -11.40 -6.71
CA VAL A 98 15.85 -11.72 -6.42
C VAL A 98 15.46 -11.21 -5.04
N ALA A 99 16.33 -11.33 -4.04
CA ALA A 99 16.13 -10.78 -2.71
C ALA A 99 15.98 -9.25 -2.73
N HIS A 100 16.78 -8.52 -3.52
CA HIS A 100 16.59 -7.07 -3.73
C HIS A 100 15.21 -6.74 -4.33
N LEU A 101 14.72 -7.56 -5.27
CA LEU A 101 13.39 -7.35 -5.85
C LEU A 101 12.31 -7.58 -4.79
N LEU A 102 12.32 -8.73 -4.13
CA LEU A 102 11.36 -9.11 -3.10
C LEU A 102 11.31 -8.09 -1.98
N HIS A 103 12.47 -7.68 -1.47
CA HIS A 103 12.56 -6.65 -0.42
C HIS A 103 11.98 -5.31 -0.89
N SER A 104 12.23 -4.91 -2.14
CA SER A 104 11.67 -3.66 -2.68
C SER A 104 10.14 -3.70 -2.76
N ILE A 105 9.56 -4.83 -3.18
CA ILE A 105 8.09 -4.99 -3.24
C ILE A 105 7.54 -5.05 -1.82
N ALA A 106 8.14 -5.85 -0.92
CA ALA A 106 7.74 -5.91 0.48
C ALA A 106 7.79 -4.53 1.16
N HIS A 107 8.76 -3.69 0.81
CA HIS A 107 8.82 -2.32 1.30
C HIS A 107 7.65 -1.45 0.81
N ILE A 108 7.18 -1.65 -0.42
CA ILE A 108 6.01 -0.97 -0.97
C ILE A 108 4.76 -1.41 -0.21
N GLU A 109 4.50 -2.71 -0.10
CA GLU A 109 3.33 -3.24 0.65
C GLU A 109 3.37 -2.79 2.12
N PHE A 110 4.54 -2.85 2.78
CA PHE A 110 4.67 -2.38 4.16
C PHE A 110 4.39 -0.87 4.30
N SER A 111 4.78 -0.09 3.29
CA SER A 111 4.43 1.34 3.25
C SER A 111 2.93 1.53 3.04
N ALA A 112 2.27 0.71 2.23
CA ALA A 112 0.83 0.75 2.00
C ALA A 112 0.02 0.47 3.29
N ILE A 113 0.52 -0.41 4.17
CA ILE A 113 -0.03 -0.56 5.53
C ILE A 113 -0.06 0.79 6.25
N ASP A 114 1.06 1.54 6.26
CA ASP A 114 1.14 2.86 6.90
C ASP A 114 0.20 3.88 6.27
N LEU A 115 0.10 3.89 4.94
CA LEU A 115 -0.77 4.82 4.20
C LEU A 115 -2.24 4.57 4.52
N ALA A 116 -2.67 3.31 4.53
CA ALA A 116 -4.04 2.92 4.84
C ALA A 116 -4.39 3.23 6.31
N LEU A 117 -3.48 2.90 7.24
CA LEU A 117 -3.65 3.26 8.65
C LEU A 117 -3.68 4.79 8.86
N ASP A 118 -2.83 5.58 8.20
CA ASP A 118 -2.88 7.06 8.29
C ASP A 118 -4.19 7.60 7.72
N CYS A 119 -4.75 7.03 6.66
CA CYS A 119 -6.08 7.42 6.17
C CYS A 119 -7.14 7.19 7.27
N ALA A 120 -7.18 6.00 7.88
CA ALA A 120 -8.10 5.71 8.98
C ALA A 120 -7.81 6.52 10.26
N TYR A 121 -6.56 6.93 10.48
CA TYR A 121 -6.11 7.63 11.68
C TYR A 121 -6.10 9.15 11.58
N ARG A 122 -5.89 9.78 10.44
CA ARG A 122 -5.73 11.23 10.41
C ARG A 122 -7.07 11.94 10.24
N PHE A 123 -7.99 11.33 9.50
CA PHE A 123 -9.23 11.97 9.09
C PHE A 123 -10.41 11.49 9.96
N ARG A 124 -10.91 12.39 10.81
CA ARG A 124 -11.97 12.13 11.80
C ARG A 124 -13.36 12.51 11.27
N GLY A 125 -14.41 11.95 11.89
CA GLY A 125 -15.81 12.29 11.63
C GLY A 125 -16.35 11.79 10.28
N LEU A 126 -15.70 10.81 9.66
CA LEU A 126 -16.17 10.20 8.41
C LEU A 126 -17.13 9.03 8.69
N PRO A 127 -17.89 8.56 7.69
CA PRO A 127 -18.77 7.40 7.87
C PRO A 127 -17.99 6.16 8.31
N ASN A 128 -18.62 5.25 9.06
CA ASN A 128 -17.98 4.01 9.52
C ASN A 128 -17.37 3.17 8.36
N ALA A 129 -18.02 3.20 7.19
CA ALA A 129 -17.51 2.55 5.98
C ALA A 129 -16.12 3.06 5.57
N TYR A 130 -15.79 4.33 5.81
CA TYR A 130 -14.46 4.88 5.50
C TYR A 130 -13.37 4.19 6.30
N TYR A 131 -13.57 4.09 7.61
CA TYR A 131 -12.62 3.42 8.49
C TYR A 131 -12.53 1.94 8.17
N LYS A 132 -13.66 1.28 7.92
CA LYS A 132 -13.69 -0.13 7.52
C LYS A 132 -12.85 -0.37 6.26
N ASP A 133 -13.07 0.45 5.22
CA ASP A 133 -12.42 0.27 3.93
C ASP A 133 -10.90 0.36 4.04
N TRP A 134 -10.37 1.34 4.78
CA TRP A 134 -8.92 1.52 4.96
C TRP A 134 -8.30 0.48 5.90
N LEU A 135 -9.03 0.01 6.91
CA LEU A 135 -8.55 -1.08 7.76
C LEU A 135 -8.54 -2.42 7.03
N GLU A 136 -9.49 -2.64 6.12
CA GLU A 136 -9.48 -3.80 5.23
C GLU A 136 -8.27 -3.76 4.31
N VAL A 137 -8.00 -2.60 3.67
CA VAL A 137 -6.78 -2.40 2.85
C VAL A 137 -5.53 -2.69 3.69
N ALA A 138 -5.39 -2.06 4.87
CA ALA A 138 -4.23 -2.30 5.73
C ALA A 138 -4.04 -3.80 6.08
N ASN A 139 -5.12 -4.53 6.32
CA ASN A 139 -5.07 -5.96 6.61
C ASN A 139 -4.73 -6.82 5.38
N GLU A 140 -5.18 -6.43 4.18
CA GLU A 140 -4.78 -7.08 2.92
C GLU A 140 -3.29 -6.84 2.63
N GLU A 141 -2.81 -5.61 2.82
CA GLU A 141 -1.40 -5.25 2.68
C GLU A 141 -0.48 -5.99 3.67
N VAL A 142 -0.97 -6.29 4.88
CA VAL A 142 -0.27 -7.20 5.81
C VAL A 142 -0.08 -8.59 5.20
N LYS A 143 -1.10 -9.13 4.53
CA LYS A 143 -0.99 -10.46 3.89
C LYS A 143 0.01 -10.43 2.74
N HIS A 144 -0.02 -9.38 1.91
CA HIS A 144 0.94 -9.18 0.82
C HIS A 144 2.37 -9.11 1.35
N PHE A 145 2.60 -8.25 2.35
CA PHE A 145 3.89 -8.09 3.00
C PHE A 145 4.43 -9.41 3.55
N LEU A 146 3.62 -10.14 4.32
CA LEU A 146 4.03 -11.41 4.93
C LEU A 146 4.33 -12.48 3.88
N ALA A 147 3.58 -12.53 2.78
CA ALA A 147 3.85 -13.45 1.68
C ALA A 147 5.23 -13.18 1.05
N LEU A 148 5.55 -11.91 0.79
CA LEU A 148 6.83 -11.50 0.21
C LEU A 148 7.99 -11.68 1.20
N GLU A 149 7.78 -11.37 2.48
CA GLU A 149 8.78 -11.56 3.53
C GLU A 149 9.13 -13.04 3.72
N ASN A 150 8.14 -13.94 3.65
CA ASN A 150 8.38 -15.38 3.68
C ASN A 150 9.22 -15.85 2.47
N LEU A 151 8.96 -15.33 1.28
CA LEU A 151 9.80 -15.61 0.11
C LEU A 151 11.23 -15.09 0.28
N LEU A 152 11.39 -13.92 0.93
CA LEU A 152 12.70 -13.36 1.24
C LEU A 152 13.48 -14.24 2.23
N HIS A 153 12.81 -14.75 3.26
CA HIS A 153 13.39 -15.71 4.22
C HIS A 153 13.87 -17.00 3.55
N ASN A 154 13.13 -17.52 2.56
CA ASN A 154 13.55 -18.70 1.78
C ASN A 154 14.86 -18.49 0.99
N LEU A 155 15.26 -17.24 0.76
CA LEU A 155 16.53 -16.87 0.13
C LEU A 155 17.63 -16.56 1.16
N GLY A 156 17.34 -16.65 2.46
CA GLY A 156 18.28 -16.35 3.54
C GLY A 156 18.39 -14.86 3.90
N PHE A 157 17.44 -14.04 3.47
CA PHE A 157 17.38 -12.60 3.77
C PHE A 157 16.10 -12.26 4.54
N LYS A 158 16.05 -11.10 5.19
CA LYS A 158 14.86 -10.58 5.88
C LYS A 158 14.54 -9.14 5.49
N TYR A 159 13.31 -8.71 5.74
CA TYR A 159 12.96 -7.31 5.59
C TYR A 159 13.79 -6.45 6.55
N GLY A 160 14.40 -5.38 6.02
CA GLY A 160 15.39 -4.55 6.71
C GLY A 160 16.86 -4.86 6.41
N ASP A 161 17.20 -5.98 5.75
CA ASP A 161 18.59 -6.26 5.36
C ASP A 161 19.14 -5.30 4.28
N PHE A 162 18.25 -4.72 3.47
CA PHE A 162 18.58 -3.72 2.46
C PHE A 162 17.98 -2.36 2.81
N GLY A 163 18.66 -1.30 2.39
CA GLY A 163 18.19 0.07 2.62
C GLY A 163 16.95 0.42 1.80
N VAL A 164 16.13 1.32 2.33
CA VAL A 164 14.83 1.75 1.80
C VAL A 164 14.77 3.27 1.59
N HIS A 165 13.70 3.80 0.99
CA HIS A 165 13.49 5.24 0.84
C HIS A 165 12.15 5.68 1.42
N THR A 166 11.96 6.97 1.68
CA THR A 166 10.75 7.50 2.34
C THR A 166 9.69 8.09 1.42
N LEU A 167 9.81 7.93 0.08
CA LEU A 167 8.99 8.67 -0.89
C LEU A 167 7.47 8.64 -0.62
N LEU A 168 6.89 7.47 -0.33
CA LEU A 168 5.46 7.33 -0.02
C LEU A 168 5.11 8.02 1.30
N PHE A 169 5.90 7.80 2.35
CA PHE A 169 5.70 8.44 3.64
C PHE A 169 5.82 9.97 3.55
N ASP A 170 6.78 10.50 2.80
CA ASP A 170 6.97 11.94 2.65
C ASP A 170 5.81 12.57 1.88
N ALA A 171 5.33 11.91 0.81
CA ALA A 171 4.13 12.35 0.08
C ALA A 171 2.91 12.35 1.00
N MET A 172 2.78 11.32 1.85
CA MET A 172 1.75 11.24 2.87
C MET A 172 1.87 12.42 3.85
N LYS A 173 3.00 12.56 4.55
CA LYS A 173 3.22 13.59 5.58
C LYS A 173 2.95 15.01 5.07
N ASN A 174 3.24 15.29 3.80
CA ASN A 174 3.07 16.61 3.18
C ASN A 174 1.66 16.88 2.61
N CYS A 175 0.73 15.93 2.66
CA CYS A 175 -0.59 16.05 2.06
C CYS A 175 -1.71 15.91 3.11
N ASN A 176 -1.98 16.99 3.85
CA ASN A 176 -2.86 16.97 5.02
C ASN A 176 -4.34 17.27 4.71
N VAL A 177 -4.70 17.52 3.45
CA VAL A 177 -6.09 17.77 3.03
C VAL A 177 -6.70 16.45 2.58
N LEU A 178 -7.82 16.03 3.17
CA LEU A 178 -8.46 14.74 2.88
C LEU A 178 -8.69 14.48 1.38
N LEU A 179 -9.29 15.44 0.67
CA LEU A 179 -9.52 15.30 -0.78
C LEU A 179 -8.20 15.09 -1.54
N ASP A 180 -7.17 15.85 -1.16
CA ASP A 180 -5.87 15.77 -1.79
C ASP A 180 -5.17 14.45 -1.45
N ARG A 181 -5.30 13.96 -0.21
CA ARG A 181 -4.76 12.67 0.24
C ARG A 181 -5.33 11.54 -0.61
N ILE A 182 -6.66 11.47 -0.72
CA ILE A 182 -7.32 10.38 -1.46
C ILE A 182 -7.00 10.45 -2.96
N ALA A 183 -6.89 11.65 -3.51
CA ALA A 183 -6.45 11.84 -4.89
C ALA A 183 -4.98 11.43 -5.10
N LEU A 184 -4.08 11.87 -4.24
CA LEU A 184 -2.64 11.66 -4.44
C LEU A 184 -2.21 10.23 -4.15
N ILE A 185 -2.64 9.67 -3.02
CA ILE A 185 -2.10 8.41 -2.50
C ILE A 185 -2.82 7.21 -3.13
N PRO A 186 -4.08 6.86 -2.78
CA PRO A 186 -4.78 5.72 -3.39
C PRO A 186 -4.92 5.80 -4.91
N ARG A 187 -5.31 6.97 -5.43
CA ARG A 187 -5.64 7.11 -6.86
C ARG A 187 -4.42 7.46 -7.72
N GLY A 188 -3.43 8.12 -7.14
CA GLY A 188 -2.21 8.55 -7.83
C GLY A 188 -1.10 7.54 -7.67
N MET A 189 -0.53 7.44 -6.47
CA MET A 189 0.68 6.67 -6.18
C MET A 189 0.45 5.16 -6.09
N GLU A 190 -0.60 4.70 -5.41
CA GLU A 190 -0.92 3.26 -5.29
C GLU A 190 -1.37 2.70 -6.64
N ALA A 191 -2.26 3.41 -7.35
CA ALA A 191 -2.71 3.01 -8.69
C ALA A 191 -1.59 2.83 -9.74
N VAL A 192 -0.36 3.28 -9.49
CA VAL A 192 0.82 2.93 -10.30
C VAL A 192 1.10 1.41 -10.26
N GLY A 193 0.77 0.73 -9.17
CA GLY A 193 0.85 -0.73 -9.02
C GLY A 193 0.08 -1.46 -10.13
N LEU A 194 -1.09 -0.97 -10.51
CA LEU A 194 -1.91 -1.51 -11.62
C LEU A 194 -1.16 -1.49 -12.97
N ASP A 195 -0.29 -0.51 -13.16
CA ASP A 195 0.49 -0.34 -14.40
C ASP A 195 1.80 -1.16 -14.33
N VAL A 196 2.48 -1.16 -13.17
CA VAL A 196 3.80 -1.78 -12.99
C VAL A 196 3.72 -3.29 -12.81
N ASN A 197 2.70 -3.81 -12.15
CA ASN A 197 2.62 -5.23 -11.80
C ASN A 197 2.62 -6.15 -13.04
N PRO A 198 1.86 -5.90 -14.12
CA PRO A 198 1.92 -6.72 -15.33
C PRO A 198 3.34 -6.81 -15.94
N PHE A 199 4.07 -5.70 -15.97
CA PHE A 199 5.47 -5.68 -16.43
C PHE A 199 6.37 -6.53 -15.53
N LEU A 200 6.17 -6.44 -14.21
CA LEU A 200 6.91 -7.22 -13.25
C LEU A 200 6.62 -8.73 -13.39
N CYS A 201 5.35 -9.12 -13.55
CA CYS A 201 4.95 -10.50 -13.82
C CYS A 201 5.59 -11.04 -15.11
N ALA A 202 5.61 -10.26 -16.20
CA ALA A 202 6.28 -10.65 -17.44
C ALA A 202 7.79 -10.86 -17.23
N LYS A 203 8.43 -9.95 -16.49
CA LYS A 203 9.85 -10.06 -16.14
C LYS A 203 10.15 -11.31 -15.30
N VAL A 204 9.37 -11.58 -14.26
CA VAL A 204 9.52 -12.78 -13.41
C VAL A 204 9.24 -14.05 -14.23
N SER A 205 8.22 -14.03 -15.10
CA SER A 205 7.88 -15.13 -16.00
C SER A 205 9.03 -15.52 -16.95
N SER A 206 9.89 -14.57 -17.32
CA SER A 206 11.08 -14.83 -18.13
C SER A 206 12.29 -15.37 -17.34
N SER A 207 12.23 -15.36 -16.00
CA SER A 207 13.30 -15.88 -15.15
C SER A 207 13.31 -17.42 -15.13
N THR A 208 14.49 -17.99 -14.92
CA THR A 208 14.72 -19.42 -14.63
C THR A 208 14.95 -19.69 -13.14
N HIS A 209 14.81 -18.67 -12.28
CA HIS A 209 15.05 -18.80 -10.85
C HIS A 209 14.02 -19.73 -10.16
N LYS A 210 14.46 -20.52 -9.18
CA LYS A 210 13.60 -21.50 -8.47
C LYS A 210 12.37 -20.88 -7.79
N ILE A 211 12.46 -19.62 -7.36
CA ILE A 211 11.36 -18.92 -6.65
C ILE A 211 10.26 -18.40 -7.59
N LYS A 212 10.48 -18.48 -8.91
CA LYS A 212 9.64 -17.86 -9.94
C LYS A 212 8.15 -18.04 -9.70
N ASN A 213 7.70 -19.29 -9.50
CA ASN A 213 6.27 -19.59 -9.42
C ASN A 213 5.64 -18.95 -8.17
N SER A 214 6.28 -19.10 -7.01
CA SER A 214 5.77 -18.51 -5.76
C SER A 214 5.80 -16.97 -5.79
N LEU A 215 6.78 -16.36 -6.47
CA LEU A 215 6.77 -14.92 -6.68
C LEU A 215 5.64 -14.48 -7.63
N LEU A 216 5.36 -15.23 -8.70
CA LEU A 216 4.22 -14.93 -9.57
C LEU A 216 2.89 -15.03 -8.82
N GLU A 217 2.71 -16.07 -7.99
CA GLU A 217 1.52 -16.23 -7.15
C GLU A 217 1.32 -15.04 -6.20
N ALA A 218 2.39 -14.56 -5.56
CA ALA A 218 2.32 -13.37 -4.71
C ALA A 218 1.94 -12.11 -5.49
N LEU A 219 2.52 -11.90 -6.68
CA LEU A 219 2.21 -10.74 -7.54
C LEU A 219 0.80 -10.79 -8.12
N GLU A 220 0.25 -11.98 -8.36
CA GLU A 220 -1.12 -12.16 -8.81
C GLU A 220 -2.12 -11.83 -7.70
N MET A 221 -1.86 -12.29 -6.47
CA MET A 221 -2.64 -11.91 -5.28
C MET A 221 -2.65 -10.39 -5.10
N ILE A 222 -1.47 -9.75 -5.12
CA ILE A 222 -1.35 -8.29 -4.97
C ILE A 222 -2.17 -7.56 -6.04
N LEU A 223 -2.04 -7.93 -7.31
CA LEU A 223 -2.78 -7.26 -8.39
C LEU A 223 -4.30 -7.43 -8.28
N HIS A 224 -4.75 -8.60 -7.85
CA HIS A 224 -6.16 -8.86 -7.66
C HIS A 224 -6.76 -7.91 -6.59
N ASP A 225 -6.07 -7.74 -5.48
CA ASP A 225 -6.54 -6.92 -4.36
C ASP A 225 -6.35 -5.42 -4.64
N GLU A 226 -5.27 -5.02 -5.35
CA GLU A 226 -4.96 -3.63 -5.71
C GLU A 226 -6.09 -2.95 -6.50
N ILE A 227 -6.79 -3.67 -7.38
CA ILE A 227 -7.95 -3.11 -8.11
C ILE A 227 -9.04 -2.64 -7.13
N ASN A 228 -9.28 -3.42 -6.07
CA ASN A 228 -10.27 -3.08 -5.05
C ASN A 228 -9.78 -1.96 -4.14
N HIS A 229 -8.48 -1.91 -3.82
CA HIS A 229 -7.87 -0.83 -3.03
C HIS A 229 -8.01 0.52 -3.74
N VAL A 230 -7.63 0.56 -5.02
CA VAL A 230 -7.76 1.76 -5.85
C VAL A 230 -9.24 2.14 -6.05
N SER A 231 -10.13 1.16 -6.14
CA SER A 231 -11.58 1.37 -6.20
C SER A 231 -12.13 2.10 -4.97
N LYS A 232 -11.70 1.70 -3.76
CA LYS A 232 -12.02 2.45 -2.53
C LYS A 232 -11.54 3.90 -2.60
N GLY A 233 -10.34 4.12 -3.15
CA GLY A 233 -9.85 5.47 -3.46
C GLY A 233 -10.82 6.28 -4.34
N ASN A 234 -11.34 5.71 -5.42
CA ASN A 234 -12.33 6.35 -6.30
C ASN A 234 -13.66 6.64 -5.58
N VAL A 235 -14.17 5.67 -4.80
CA VAL A 235 -15.39 5.82 -3.99
C VAL A 235 -15.24 7.02 -3.04
N TRP A 236 -14.17 7.06 -2.26
CA TRP A 236 -13.98 8.12 -1.28
C TRP A 236 -13.69 9.47 -1.92
N PHE A 237 -12.96 9.51 -3.03
CA PHE A 237 -12.75 10.76 -3.78
C PHE A 237 -14.07 11.38 -4.23
N HIS A 238 -14.97 10.57 -4.79
CA HIS A 238 -16.28 11.05 -5.21
C HIS A 238 -17.17 11.44 -4.03
N TYR A 239 -17.20 10.64 -2.96
CA TYR A 239 -17.89 11.01 -1.72
C TYR A 239 -17.43 12.37 -1.18
N ILE A 240 -16.13 12.61 -1.11
CA ILE A 240 -15.58 13.90 -0.63
C ILE A 240 -15.92 15.04 -1.60
N CYS A 241 -15.92 14.78 -2.91
CA CYS A 241 -16.38 15.77 -3.89
C CYS A 241 -17.86 16.13 -3.69
N ASP A 242 -18.73 15.14 -3.43
CA ASP A 242 -20.14 15.36 -3.17
C ASP A 242 -20.36 16.18 -1.89
N THR A 243 -19.69 15.84 -0.79
CA THR A 243 -19.77 16.63 0.47
C THR A 243 -19.28 18.08 0.29
N LYS A 244 -18.27 18.29 -0.57
CA LYS A 244 -17.75 19.63 -0.94
C LYS A 244 -18.54 20.30 -2.07
N LYS A 245 -19.62 19.69 -2.58
CA LYS A 245 -20.44 20.19 -3.69
C LYS A 245 -19.64 20.46 -4.98
N ILE A 246 -18.60 19.66 -5.25
CA ILE A 246 -17.80 19.72 -6.47
C ILE A 246 -18.57 18.99 -7.59
N PRO A 247 -18.99 19.70 -8.66
CA PRO A 247 -19.75 19.09 -9.76
C PRO A 247 -18.98 17.98 -10.46
N GLN A 248 -19.65 16.89 -10.83
CA GLN A 248 -19.03 15.75 -11.53
C GLN A 248 -18.20 16.18 -12.75
N LYS A 249 -18.69 17.14 -13.54
CA LYS A 249 -18.02 17.67 -14.74
C LYS A 249 -16.61 18.26 -14.50
N VAL A 250 -16.30 18.73 -13.29
CA VAL A 250 -14.98 19.32 -12.95
C VAL A 250 -14.11 18.39 -12.08
N ARG A 251 -14.61 17.22 -11.68
CA ARG A 251 -13.83 16.25 -10.88
C ARG A 251 -12.56 15.78 -11.59
N PRO A 252 -12.58 15.48 -12.91
CA PRO A 252 -11.37 15.10 -13.63
C PRO A 252 -10.29 16.19 -13.57
N SER A 253 -10.61 17.46 -13.85
CA SER A 253 -9.63 18.54 -13.75
C SER A 253 -9.15 18.78 -12.32
N THR A 254 -10.06 18.70 -11.34
CA THR A 254 -9.72 18.82 -9.90
C THR A 254 -8.69 17.78 -9.49
N TYR A 255 -8.90 16.52 -9.88
CA TYR A 255 -7.97 15.43 -9.61
C TYR A 255 -6.57 15.71 -10.20
N ILE A 256 -6.52 16.12 -11.46
CA ILE A 256 -5.27 16.44 -12.17
C ILE A 256 -4.54 17.63 -11.54
N GLU A 257 -5.27 18.66 -11.11
CA GLU A 257 -4.70 19.82 -10.41
C GLU A 257 -4.08 19.44 -9.07
N ILE A 258 -4.71 18.52 -8.33
CA ILE A 258 -4.14 17.98 -7.09
C ILE A 258 -2.83 17.25 -7.40
N LEU A 259 -2.82 16.32 -8.36
CA LEU A 259 -1.59 15.59 -8.71
C LEU A 259 -0.44 16.55 -9.10
N LYS A 260 -0.75 17.60 -9.87
CA LYS A 260 0.22 18.64 -10.23
C LYS A 260 0.74 19.42 -9.02
N ARG A 261 -0.14 19.77 -8.08
CA ARG A 261 0.18 20.50 -6.84
C ARG A 261 1.22 19.76 -6.01
N TYR A 262 1.12 18.43 -5.94
CA TYR A 262 2.06 17.58 -5.20
C TYR A 262 3.17 17.00 -6.08
N HIS A 263 3.38 17.55 -7.28
CA HIS A 263 4.45 17.14 -8.19
C HIS A 263 4.47 15.64 -8.48
N PHE A 264 3.29 15.01 -8.52
CA PHE A 264 3.17 13.61 -8.90
C PHE A 264 3.72 13.41 -10.32
N SER A 265 4.42 12.29 -10.51
CA SER A 265 4.87 11.85 -11.84
C SER A 265 4.86 10.34 -11.89
N PHE A 266 4.49 9.78 -13.04
CA PHE A 266 4.60 8.34 -13.24
C PHE A 266 6.06 7.90 -13.15
N PRO A 267 6.34 6.70 -12.59
CA PRO A 267 7.67 6.14 -12.68
C PRO A 267 8.10 6.09 -14.15
N LYS A 268 9.41 6.26 -14.40
CA LYS A 268 9.99 6.02 -15.74
C LYS A 268 9.90 4.57 -16.21
N ALA A 269 9.31 3.68 -15.40
CA ALA A 269 9.26 2.27 -15.72
C ALA A 269 8.56 2.08 -17.07
N ASN A 270 9.05 1.12 -17.85
CA ASN A 270 8.51 0.73 -19.16
C ASN A 270 7.14 0.03 -19.02
N ALA A 271 6.32 0.47 -18.07
CA ALA A 271 4.97 0.00 -17.83
C ALA A 271 4.02 0.76 -18.75
N GLU A 272 3.26 0.02 -19.55
CA GLU A 272 2.15 0.61 -20.30
C GLU A 272 1.03 0.96 -19.31
N PHE A 273 0.37 2.09 -19.56
CA PHE A 273 -0.73 2.55 -18.72
C PHE A 273 -1.90 1.55 -18.80
N ASN A 274 -2.22 0.90 -17.69
CA ASN A 274 -3.22 -0.16 -17.63
C ASN A 274 -4.63 0.43 -17.56
N THR A 275 -5.11 0.87 -18.72
CA THR A 275 -6.42 1.52 -18.88
C THR A 275 -7.56 0.61 -18.42
N GLN A 276 -7.48 -0.69 -18.70
CA GLN A 276 -8.51 -1.67 -18.32
C GLN A 276 -8.62 -1.79 -16.79
N ALA A 277 -7.51 -2.01 -16.09
CA ALA A 277 -7.53 -2.12 -14.63
C ALA A 277 -7.97 -0.82 -13.94
N ARG A 278 -7.54 0.34 -14.46
CA ARG A 278 -7.99 1.64 -13.92
C ARG A 278 -9.49 1.88 -14.14
N LEU A 279 -10.04 1.50 -15.31
CA LEU A 279 -11.50 1.55 -15.52
C LEU A 279 -12.24 0.62 -14.56
N GLN A 280 -11.74 -0.60 -14.33
CA GLN A 280 -12.31 -1.54 -13.35
C GLN A 280 -12.26 -0.99 -11.93
N ALA A 281 -11.18 -0.29 -11.58
CA ALA A 281 -11.05 0.41 -10.31
C ALA A 281 -11.92 1.69 -10.22
N GLY A 282 -12.72 2.03 -11.23
CA GLY A 282 -13.69 3.12 -11.16
C GLY A 282 -13.21 4.48 -11.63
N PHE A 283 -12.07 4.57 -12.32
CA PHE A 283 -11.70 5.82 -13.01
C PHE A 283 -12.65 6.09 -14.19
N THR A 284 -12.92 7.37 -14.45
CA THR A 284 -13.66 7.78 -15.65
C THR A 284 -12.74 7.88 -16.86
N GLN A 285 -13.28 7.68 -18.06
CA GLN A 285 -12.52 7.86 -19.30
C GLN A 285 -11.91 9.27 -19.41
N ALA A 286 -12.62 10.30 -18.92
CA ALA A 286 -12.13 11.67 -18.91
C ALA A 286 -10.88 11.84 -18.02
N GLU A 287 -10.84 11.20 -16.85
CA GLU A 287 -9.66 11.20 -15.99
C GLU A 287 -8.48 10.49 -16.65
N LEU A 288 -8.72 9.32 -17.26
CA LEU A 288 -7.66 8.56 -17.91
C LEU A 288 -7.04 9.34 -19.08
N THR A 289 -7.88 9.97 -19.92
CA THR A 289 -7.40 10.83 -21.02
C THR A 289 -6.53 11.98 -20.49
N LEU A 290 -6.90 12.60 -19.36
CA LEU A 290 -6.12 13.69 -18.78
C LEU A 290 -4.82 13.21 -18.11
N LEU A 291 -4.82 12.03 -17.49
CA LEU A 291 -3.63 11.42 -16.88
C LEU A 291 -2.57 11.04 -17.92
N GLN A 292 -3.00 10.57 -19.09
CA GLN A 292 -2.12 10.17 -20.18
C GLN A 292 -1.48 11.36 -20.93
N ASN A 293 -1.90 12.60 -20.65
CA ASN A 293 -1.23 13.78 -21.17
C ASN A 293 0.20 13.89 -20.61
N SER A 294 1.12 14.42 -21.42
CA SER A 294 2.57 14.54 -21.13
C SER A 294 2.97 15.32 -19.86
N SER A 295 2.00 15.88 -19.12
CA SER A 295 2.20 16.64 -17.89
C SER A 295 2.78 15.81 -16.74
N PHE A 296 2.59 14.48 -16.75
CA PHE A 296 3.01 13.58 -15.66
C PHE A 296 4.23 12.71 -16.01
N SER A 297 4.84 12.93 -17.18
CA SER A 297 6.08 12.28 -17.56
C SER A 297 7.22 12.70 -16.63
N SER A 298 7.99 11.74 -16.12
CA SER A 298 9.13 12.02 -15.25
C SER A 298 10.16 12.95 -15.93
N LYS A 299 10.43 14.12 -15.35
CA LYS A 299 11.33 15.15 -15.90
C LYS A 299 12.82 14.94 -15.61
N ASN A 300 13.18 13.99 -14.75
CA ASN A 300 14.59 13.73 -14.47
C ASN A 300 15.26 13.11 -15.72
N PRO A 301 16.43 13.56 -16.20
CA PRO A 301 17.24 12.76 -17.12
C PRO A 301 17.73 11.49 -16.37
N LYS A 302 18.03 10.42 -17.12
CA LYS A 302 18.57 9.17 -16.53
C LYS A 302 19.93 9.44 -15.87
#